data_AF-A0ABD5ZKC5-F1
#
_entry.id   AF-A0ABD5ZKC5-F1
#
_cell.length_a   1.000
_cell.length_b   1.000
_cell.length_c   1.000
_cell.angle_alpha   90.00
_cell.angle_beta   90.00
_cell.angle_gamma   90.00
#
_symmetry.space_group_name_H-M   'P 1'
#
loop_
_entity.id
_entity.type
_entity.pdbx_description
1 polymer ?
#
loop_
_entity_poly.entity_id
_entity_poly.type
_entity_poly.pdbx_seq_one_letter_code
_entity_poly.pdbx_strand_id
1 'polypeptide(L)'
;MRVPVSDRLREAASDWGEQRLQSADEALETKVEQALLEVEHLASGATDVEFELDGDEIRFEPSRELSRLLSEQADEAGIGPDEVLVMYVDLCARVFVSDDDERPANAPPTDLDLG
;
A
#
# COMPACT_ATOMS: atom_id res chain seq x y z
N MET A 1 6.50 1.67 -14.30
CA MET A 1 7.21 2.73 -13.54
C MET A 1 8.21 2.11 -12.56
N ARG A 2 9.28 2.84 -12.19
CA ARG A 2 10.27 2.42 -11.18
C ARG A 2 10.38 3.51 -10.12
N VAL A 3 10.22 3.16 -8.85
CA VAL A 3 10.32 4.11 -7.74
C VAL A 3 11.15 3.52 -6.60
N PRO A 4 11.94 4.34 -5.88
CA PRO A 4 12.70 3.85 -4.74
C PRO A 4 11.81 3.51 -3.55
N VAL A 5 12.21 2.50 -2.77
CA VAL A 5 11.68 2.27 -1.43
C VAL A 5 12.21 3.36 -0.50
N SER A 6 11.32 4.22 -0.02
CA SER A 6 11.65 5.32 0.89
C SER A 6 12.00 4.82 2.30
N ASP A 7 12.70 5.66 3.07
CA ASP A 7 12.96 5.39 4.49
C ASP A 7 11.66 5.28 5.30
N ARG A 8 10.64 6.07 4.94
CA ARG A 8 9.34 6.06 5.61
C ARG A 8 8.60 4.74 5.40
N LEU A 9 8.68 4.19 4.19
CA LEU A 9 8.10 2.89 3.86
C LEU A 9 8.85 1.75 4.56
N ARG A 10 10.19 1.82 4.63
CA ARG A 10 10.99 0.85 5.40
C ARG A 10 10.67 0.87 6.88
N GLU A 11 10.55 2.04 7.48
CA GLU A 11 10.20 2.19 8.89
C GLU A 11 8.81 1.58 9.15
N ALA A 12 7.83 1.88 8.29
CA ALA A 12 6.49 1.30 8.40
C ALA A 12 6.50 -0.23 8.24
N ALA A 13 7.33 -0.76 7.33
CA ALA A 13 7.51 -2.20 7.15
C ALA A 13 8.20 -2.84 8.36
N SER A 14 9.23 -2.21 8.93
CA SER A 14 9.91 -2.68 10.14
C SER A 14 8.94 -2.78 11.31
N ASP A 15 8.19 -1.70 11.58
CA ASP A 15 7.20 -1.67 12.65
C ASP A 15 6.12 -2.74 12.48
N TRP A 16 5.66 -2.95 11.24
CA TRP A 16 4.69 -3.98 10.89
C TRP A 16 5.24 -5.39 11.12
N GLY A 17 6.46 -5.64 10.65
CA GLY A 17 7.15 -6.92 10.77
C GLY A 17 7.41 -7.29 12.23
N GLU A 18 7.83 -6.33 13.05
CA GLU A 18 8.04 -6.52 14.49
C GLU A 18 6.73 -6.91 15.21
N GLN A 19 5.62 -6.24 14.89
CA GLN A 19 4.32 -6.51 15.50
C GLN A 19 3.75 -7.90 15.13
N ARG A 20 4.06 -8.38 13.92
CA ARG A 20 3.50 -9.63 13.36
C ARG A 20 4.49 -10.78 13.29
N LEU A 21 5.72 -10.60 13.81
CA LEU A 21 6.81 -11.57 13.73
C LEU A 21 7.12 -12.01 12.29
N GLN A 22 6.99 -11.09 11.31
CA GLN A 22 7.32 -11.32 9.90
C GLN A 22 8.79 -10.99 9.62
N SER A 23 9.35 -11.57 8.57
CA SER A 23 10.68 -11.16 8.10
C SER A 23 10.64 -9.74 7.51
N ALA A 24 11.79 -9.08 7.44
CA ALA A 24 11.88 -7.72 6.90
C ALA A 24 11.43 -7.64 5.44
N ASP A 25 11.78 -8.64 4.63
CA ASP A 25 11.44 -8.68 3.20
C ASP A 25 9.93 -8.91 3.01
N GLU A 26 9.32 -9.85 3.74
CA GLU A 26 7.87 -10.10 3.70
C GLU A 26 7.06 -8.89 4.20
N ALA A 27 7.55 -8.23 5.26
CA ALA A 27 6.89 -7.03 5.78
C ALA A 27 6.99 -5.87 4.78
N LEU A 28 8.12 -5.71 4.11
CA LEU A 28 8.30 -4.70 3.07
C LEU A 28 7.37 -4.96 1.89
N GLU A 29 7.34 -6.19 1.39
CA GLU A 29 6.44 -6.61 0.30
C GLU A 29 4.99 -6.31 0.65
N THR A 30 4.55 -6.72 1.85
CA THR A 30 3.18 -6.46 2.34
C THR A 30 2.86 -4.96 2.38
N LYS A 31 3.79 -4.12 2.88
CA LYS A 31 3.55 -2.68 2.98
C LYS A 31 3.55 -1.99 1.62
N VAL A 32 4.39 -2.44 0.70
CA VAL A 32 4.40 -1.97 -0.69
C VAL A 32 3.08 -2.32 -1.37
N GLU A 33 2.63 -3.57 -1.25
CA GLU A 33 1.35 -4.03 -1.80
C GLU A 33 0.19 -3.19 -1.27
N GLN A 34 0.07 -3.05 0.05
CA GLN A 34 -0.98 -2.26 0.68
C GLN A 34 -0.98 -0.79 0.24
N ALA A 35 0.20 -0.18 0.15
CA ALA A 35 0.32 1.21 -0.25
C ALA A 35 -0.06 1.40 -1.72
N LEU A 36 0.45 0.56 -2.62
CA LEU A 36 0.11 0.62 -4.04
C LEU A 36 -1.37 0.33 -4.28
N LEU A 37 -1.92 -0.66 -3.60
CA LEU A 37 -3.33 -1.02 -3.69
C LEU A 37 -4.23 0.14 -3.29
N GLU A 38 -3.92 0.84 -2.20
CA GLU A 38 -4.71 2.00 -1.77
C GLU A 38 -4.64 3.13 -2.79
N VAL A 39 -3.46 3.42 -3.32
CA VAL A 39 -3.28 4.48 -4.33
C VAL A 39 -4.06 4.15 -5.60
N GLU A 40 -4.01 2.90 -6.04
CA GLU A 40 -4.82 2.42 -7.16
C GLU A 40 -6.31 2.45 -6.86
N HIS A 41 -6.73 1.98 -5.70
CA HIS A 41 -8.12 1.99 -5.29
C HIS A 41 -8.70 3.41 -5.31
N LEU A 42 -7.96 4.40 -4.79
CA LEU A 42 -8.37 5.79 -4.80
C LEU A 42 -8.47 6.40 -6.21
N ALA A 43 -7.60 5.98 -7.14
CA ALA A 43 -7.56 6.54 -8.49
C ALA A 43 -8.52 5.83 -9.47
N SER A 44 -8.58 4.50 -9.41
CA SER A 44 -9.21 3.62 -10.41
C SER A 44 -10.30 2.71 -9.84
N GLY A 45 -10.36 2.56 -8.51
CA GLY A 45 -11.23 1.59 -7.84
C GLY A 45 -10.72 0.16 -7.91
N ALA A 46 -9.46 -0.06 -8.26
CA ALA A 46 -8.85 -1.40 -8.27
C ALA A 46 -8.93 -2.09 -6.91
N THR A 47 -8.87 -3.42 -6.94
CA THR A 47 -8.90 -4.29 -5.75
C THR A 47 -7.70 -5.22 -5.67
N ASP A 48 -6.81 -5.16 -6.67
CA ASP A 48 -5.56 -5.87 -6.75
C ASP A 48 -4.50 -4.98 -7.42
N VAL A 49 -3.23 -5.30 -7.17
CA VAL A 49 -2.07 -4.66 -7.81
C VAL A 49 -1.00 -5.70 -8.07
N GLU A 50 -0.28 -5.55 -9.18
CA GLU A 50 0.90 -6.34 -9.49
C GLU A 50 2.15 -5.46 -9.43
N PHE A 51 3.17 -5.91 -8.70
CA PHE A 51 4.45 -5.22 -8.60
C PHE A 51 5.59 -6.22 -8.41
N GLU A 52 6.82 -5.73 -8.59
CA GLU A 52 8.04 -6.47 -8.26
C GLU A 52 8.93 -5.62 -7.36
N LEU A 53 9.63 -6.28 -6.43
CA LEU A 53 10.73 -5.67 -5.67
C LEU A 53 12.07 -6.16 -6.20
N ASP A 54 12.94 -5.21 -6.52
CA ASP A 54 14.35 -5.46 -6.88
C ASP A 54 15.24 -4.73 -5.88
N GLY A 55 15.43 -5.35 -4.71
CA GLY A 55 16.12 -4.75 -3.57
C GLY A 55 15.38 -3.51 -3.06
N ASP A 56 15.90 -2.34 -3.42
CA ASP A 56 15.41 -1.04 -2.95
C ASP A 56 14.57 -0.30 -4.00
N GLU A 57 14.17 -0.98 -5.07
CA GLU A 57 13.35 -0.44 -6.15
C GLU A 57 12.03 -1.23 -6.26
N ILE A 58 10.92 -0.50 -6.37
CA ILE A 58 9.60 -1.01 -6.68
C ILE A 58 9.37 -0.84 -8.19
N ARG A 59 9.03 -1.93 -8.87
CA ARG A 59 8.55 -1.90 -10.26
C ARG A 59 7.05 -2.08 -10.27
N PHE A 60 6.35 -1.12 -10.83
CA PHE A 60 4.90 -1.07 -10.78
C PHE A 60 4.35 -0.50 -12.07
N GLU A 61 3.34 -1.15 -12.66
CA GLU A 61 2.65 -0.64 -13.84
C GLU A 61 1.30 -0.06 -13.43
N PRO A 62 1.18 1.27 -13.31
CA PRO A 62 -0.07 1.91 -12.89
C PRO A 62 -1.18 1.73 -13.94
N SER A 63 -2.41 1.71 -13.46
CA SER A 63 -3.62 1.83 -14.29
C SER A 63 -3.60 3.12 -15.10
N ARG A 64 -4.47 3.21 -16.11
CA ARG A 64 -4.56 4.42 -16.95
C ARG A 64 -5.05 5.61 -16.14
N GLU A 65 -5.98 5.36 -15.23
CA GLU A 65 -6.56 6.32 -14.31
C GLU A 65 -5.51 6.87 -13.35
N LEU A 66 -4.72 5.99 -12.71
CA LEU A 66 -3.62 6.41 -11.84
C LEU A 66 -2.52 7.12 -12.64
N SER A 67 -2.15 6.61 -13.82
CA SER A 67 -1.16 7.26 -14.69
C SER A 67 -1.55 8.69 -15.05
N ARG A 68 -2.84 8.92 -15.34
CA ARG A 68 -3.38 10.25 -15.63
C ARG A 68 -3.30 11.15 -14.39
N LEU A 69 -3.74 10.66 -13.23
CA LEU A 69 -3.67 11.39 -11.97
C LEU A 69 -2.23 11.82 -11.63
N LEU A 70 -1.29 10.87 -11.68
CA LEU A 70 0.13 11.14 -11.40
C LEU A 70 0.70 12.20 -12.35
N SER A 71 0.36 12.13 -13.64
CA SER A 71 0.81 13.10 -14.64
C SER A 71 0.24 14.50 -14.38
N GLU A 72 -1.06 14.60 -14.08
CA GLU A 72 -1.72 15.89 -13.81
C GLU A 72 -1.15 16.57 -12.55
N GLN A 73 -0.90 15.79 -11.49
CA GLN A 73 -0.30 16.30 -10.25
C GLN A 73 1.19 16.66 -10.43
N ALA A 74 1.92 15.86 -11.21
CA ALA A 74 3.32 16.14 -11.55
C ALA A 74 3.45 17.46 -12.31
N ASP A 75 2.59 17.70 -13.29
CA ASP A 75 2.55 18.95 -14.06
C ASP A 75 2.22 20.16 -13.18
N GLU A 76 1.27 20.01 -12.24
CA GLU A 76 0.90 21.06 -11.29
C GLU A 76 2.04 21.41 -10.31
N ALA A 77 2.74 20.40 -9.81
CA ALA A 77 3.82 20.56 -8.84
C ALA A 77 5.20 20.83 -9.47
N GLY A 78 5.36 20.61 -10.77
CA GLY A 78 6.63 20.77 -11.48
C GLY A 78 7.67 19.68 -11.13
N ILE A 79 7.22 18.45 -10.90
CA ILE A 79 8.04 17.29 -10.52
C ILE A 79 7.76 16.08 -11.43
N GLY A 80 8.41 14.94 -11.19
CA GLY A 80 8.17 13.71 -11.94
C GLY A 80 6.93 12.93 -11.45
N PRO A 81 6.19 12.22 -12.33
CA PRO A 81 5.09 11.33 -11.91
C PRO A 81 5.52 10.21 -10.96
N ASP A 82 6.78 9.76 -11.08
CA ASP A 82 7.44 8.83 -10.17
C ASP A 82 7.66 9.41 -8.77
N GLU A 83 8.08 10.68 -8.69
CA GLU A 83 8.18 11.40 -7.42
C GLU A 83 6.80 11.57 -6.75
N VAL A 84 5.76 11.86 -7.54
CA VAL A 84 4.37 11.91 -7.05
C VAL A 84 3.95 10.55 -6.49
N LEU A 85 4.27 9.45 -7.18
CA LEU A 85 3.94 8.11 -6.71
C LEU A 85 4.65 7.78 -5.38
N VAL A 86 5.94 8.14 -5.23
CA VAL A 86 6.67 7.95 -3.95
C VAL A 86 5.94 8.68 -2.82
N MET A 87 5.49 9.92 -3.04
CA MET A 87 4.76 10.67 -2.01
C MET A 87 3.43 10.00 -1.62
N TYR A 88 2.68 9.48 -2.60
CA TYR A 88 1.45 8.73 -2.34
C TYR A 88 1.70 7.43 -1.59
N VAL A 89 2.72 6.66 -1.99
CA VAL A 89 3.14 5.45 -1.29
C VAL A 89 3.54 5.76 0.16
N ASP A 90 4.29 6.84 0.39
CA ASP A 90 4.70 7.31 1.72
C ASP A 90 3.53 7.75 2.60
N LEU A 91 2.51 8.37 1.98
CA LEU A 91 1.28 8.74 2.65
C LEU A 91 0.53 7.48 3.10
N CYS A 92 0.39 6.49 2.22
CA CYS A 92 -0.35 5.25 2.46
C CYS A 92 0.42 4.23 3.31
N ALA A 93 1.74 4.32 3.40
CA ALA A 93 2.61 3.39 4.14
C ALA A 93 2.18 3.17 5.60
N ARG A 94 1.61 4.21 6.25
CA ARG A 94 1.17 4.13 7.66
C ARG A 94 -0.34 4.11 7.85
N VAL A 95 -1.14 4.17 6.77
CA VAL A 95 -2.60 4.28 6.86
C VAL A 95 -3.25 2.96 7.32
N PHE A 96 -2.61 1.83 7.05
CA PHE A 96 -3.07 0.51 7.49
C PHE A 96 -2.31 0.04 8.73
N VAL A 97 -2.80 0.41 9.92
CA VAL A 97 -2.30 -0.08 11.23
C VAL A 97 -3.28 -1.04 11.91
N SER A 98 -4.47 -1.29 11.36
CA SER A 98 -5.40 -2.26 11.92
C SER A 98 -5.83 -3.29 10.87
N ASP A 99 -5.39 -4.56 11.00
CA ASP A 99 -6.34 -5.68 11.16
C ASP A 99 -7.39 -5.43 12.26
N ASP A 100 -8.23 -4.42 12.08
CA ASP A 100 -9.54 -4.41 12.72
C ASP A 100 -10.51 -4.91 11.63
N ASP A 101 -10.98 -6.16 11.55
CA ASP A 101 -11.11 -7.28 12.49
C ASP A 101 -11.58 -6.94 13.92
N GLU A 102 -11.86 -5.67 14.22
CA GLU A 102 -12.90 -5.33 15.20
C GLU A 102 -14.24 -5.62 14.53
N ARG A 103 -14.67 -6.87 14.69
CA ARG A 103 -16.06 -7.26 14.51
C ARG A 103 -16.93 -6.22 15.23
N PRO A 104 -17.84 -5.51 14.55
CA PRO A 104 -18.61 -4.45 15.17
C PRO A 104 -19.36 -5.05 16.38
N ALA A 105 -19.39 -4.32 17.50
CA ALA A 105 -19.83 -4.82 18.82
C ALA A 105 -21.26 -5.42 18.85
N ASN A 106 -22.02 -5.25 17.77
CA ASN A 106 -23.38 -5.73 17.56
C ASN A 106 -23.50 -6.89 16.55
N ALA A 107 -22.40 -7.52 16.13
CA ALA A 107 -22.48 -8.72 15.30
C ALA A 107 -23.10 -9.89 16.09
N PRO A 108 -24.09 -10.61 15.52
CA PRO A 108 -24.69 -11.76 16.19
C PRO A 108 -23.64 -12.87 16.41
N PRO A 109 -23.71 -13.62 17.53
CA PRO A 109 -22.79 -14.73 17.80
C PRO A 109 -22.95 -15.82 16.74
N THR A 110 -21.83 -16.38 16.28
CA THR A 110 -21.83 -17.47 15.30
C THR A 110 -21.76 -18.81 16.02
N ASP A 111 -22.82 -19.17 16.74
CA ASP A 111 -22.98 -20.55 17.21
C ASP A 111 -24.21 -21.16 16.51
N LEU A 112 -23.96 -21.83 15.40
CA LEU A 112 -24.77 -22.98 14.99
C LEU A 112 -24.06 -24.22 15.53
N ASP A 113 -24.20 -24.46 16.83
CA ASP A 113 -23.92 -25.78 17.40
C ASP A 113 -25.15 -26.65 17.14
N LEU A 114 -25.04 -27.54 16.15
CA LEU A 114 -25.97 -28.62 15.89
C LEU A 114 -25.67 -29.74 16.90
N GLY A 115 -26.32 -29.69 18.06
CA GLY A 115 -26.40 -30.78 19.04
C GLY A 115 -27.79 -31.37 19.12
#